data_AF-A0A2R6Q9R9-F1
#
_entry.id   AF-A0A2R6Q9R9-F1
#
_cell.length_a   1.000
_cell.length_b   1.000
_cell.length_c   1.000
_cell.angle_alpha   90.00
_cell.angle_beta   90.00
_cell.angle_gamma   90.00
#
_symmetry.space_group_name_H-M   'P 1'
#
loop_
_entity.id
_entity.type
_entity.pdbx_description
1 polymer ?
#
loop_
_entity_poly.entity_id
_entity_poly.type
_entity_poly.pdbx_seq_one_letter_code
_entity_poly.pdbx_strand_id
1 'polypeptide(L)'
;MSMIVLSSHRNLQPNIGFSSFLGSRQRTSFSHGSVHCHKTWRPSMLLKTKPDIKDGVLSIKGKDALTGVPENIVVTPWTDSSAFVGATSSHSSSRHVFKLGVIQDARLLCLFRFKIWWMIPRVGNSGSDIPVETQMMLLEARESKESLSYVLFLPVLDGEFRSSLQGNSANELELCVESGKIYVNVT
;
A
#
# COMPACT_ATOMS: atom_id res chain seq x y z
N MET A 1 1.65 4.51 -6.45
CA MET A 1 1.35 3.92 -5.13
C MET A 1 1.03 2.44 -5.30
N SER A 2 1.56 1.49 -4.53
CA SER A 2 1.12 0.08 -4.58
C SER A 2 0.23 -0.21 -3.37
N MET A 3 -0.96 -0.76 -3.60
CA MET A 3 -1.86 -1.21 -2.54
C MET A 3 -1.83 -2.73 -2.40
N ILE A 4 -1.61 -3.27 -1.20
CA ILE A 4 -1.57 -4.72 -0.93
C ILE A 4 -2.59 -5.05 0.16
N VAL A 5 -3.38 -6.11 0.01
CA VAL A 5 -4.41 -6.47 0.99
C VAL A 5 -3.94 -7.67 1.83
N LEU A 6 -3.94 -7.53 3.15
CA LEU A 6 -3.59 -8.59 4.11
C LEU A 6 -4.83 -8.95 4.95
N SER A 7 -5.25 -10.22 4.93
CA SER A 7 -6.32 -10.72 5.82
C SER A 7 -5.76 -11.66 6.87
N SER A 8 -6.20 -11.51 8.13
CA SER A 8 -5.82 -12.42 9.22
C SER A 8 -6.73 -13.65 9.23
N HIS A 9 -6.16 -14.82 8.93
CA HIS A 9 -6.72 -16.10 9.38
C HIS A 9 -6.07 -16.47 10.72
N ARG A 10 -6.89 -16.84 11.70
CA ARG A 10 -6.40 -17.40 12.97
C ARG A 10 -5.63 -18.70 12.70
N ASN A 11 -4.47 -18.84 13.36
CA ASN A 11 -3.44 -19.87 13.24
C ASN A 11 -2.44 -19.73 12.07
N LEU A 12 -1.37 -18.98 12.34
CA LEU A 12 -0.06 -19.27 11.78
C LEU A 12 0.95 -19.23 12.92
N GLN A 13 1.42 -20.39 13.37
CA GLN A 13 2.65 -20.49 14.15
C GLN A 13 3.83 -20.25 13.19
N PRO A 14 4.66 -19.21 13.39
CA PRO A 14 5.83 -19.01 12.55
C PRO A 14 6.98 -19.86 13.07
N ASN A 15 7.34 -20.92 12.35
CA ASN A 15 8.66 -21.52 12.47
C ASN A 15 9.61 -20.68 11.61
N ILE A 16 10.47 -19.89 12.28
CA ILE A 16 11.39 -18.94 11.64
C ILE A 16 12.62 -19.70 11.17
N GLY A 17 12.81 -19.77 9.84
CA GLY A 17 14.09 -20.07 9.21
C GLY A 17 14.51 -18.87 8.36
N PHE A 18 15.58 -18.18 8.76
CA PHE A 18 16.20 -17.12 7.97
C PHE A 18 16.86 -17.73 6.74
N SER A 19 16.59 -17.20 5.54
CA SER A 19 17.54 -17.31 4.43
C SER A 19 17.70 -15.99 3.71
N SER A 20 18.97 -15.73 3.41
CA SER A 20 19.58 -14.48 2.98
C SER A 20 19.29 -14.14 1.53
N PHE A 21 19.17 -12.84 1.26
CA PHE A 21 19.13 -12.24 -0.06
C PHE A 21 20.44 -12.52 -0.81
N LEU A 22 20.40 -13.40 -1.80
CA LEU A 22 21.37 -13.45 -2.90
C LEU A 22 20.68 -14.04 -4.13
N GLY A 23 20.68 -13.29 -5.24
CA GLY A 23 20.13 -13.76 -6.51
C GLY A 23 20.82 -15.03 -6.97
N SER A 24 20.05 -16.04 -7.37
CA SER A 24 20.59 -17.25 -7.96
C SER A 24 20.28 -17.32 -9.45
N ARG A 25 21.35 -17.23 -10.26
CA ARG A 25 21.38 -17.74 -11.64
C ARG A 25 20.91 -19.19 -11.63
N GLN A 26 20.00 -19.53 -12.55
CA GLN A 26 19.65 -20.93 -12.80
C GLN A 26 20.91 -21.70 -13.21
N ARG A 27 21.28 -22.69 -12.40
CA ARG A 27 22.29 -23.69 -12.76
C ARG A 27 21.64 -25.06 -12.58
N THR A 28 21.17 -25.63 -13.69
CA THR A 28 20.66 -27.00 -13.73
C THR A 28 21.84 -27.96 -13.74
N SER A 29 22.04 -28.73 -12.67
CA SER A 29 22.93 -29.90 -12.68
C SER A 29 22.09 -31.17 -12.66
N PHE A 30 22.31 -32.04 -13.64
CA PHE A 30 21.72 -33.38 -13.67
C PHE A 30 22.64 -34.37 -12.95
N SER A 31 22.09 -35.13 -12.01
CA SER A 31 22.68 -36.40 -11.57
C SER A 31 21.57 -37.40 -11.23
N HIS A 32 21.77 -38.63 -11.68
CA HIS A 32 20.89 -39.79 -11.54
C HIS A 32 20.40 -40.03 -10.10
N GLY A 33 19.10 -40.32 -9.95
CA GLY A 33 18.53 -40.96 -8.76
C GLY A 33 17.86 -40.01 -7.77
N SER A 34 16.53 -39.94 -7.84
CA SER A 34 15.62 -39.23 -6.92
C SER A 34 15.58 -37.71 -7.08
N VAL A 35 14.54 -37.22 -7.75
CA VAL A 35 14.15 -35.80 -7.74
C VAL A 35 13.52 -35.52 -6.37
N HIS A 36 14.33 -35.11 -5.41
CA HIS A 36 13.80 -34.41 -4.23
C HIS A 36 13.40 -33.01 -4.69
N CYS A 37 12.15 -32.87 -5.13
CA CYS A 37 11.54 -31.58 -5.33
C CYS A 37 11.46 -30.91 -3.96
N HIS A 38 12.44 -30.08 -3.64
CA HIS A 38 12.27 -29.09 -2.59
C HIS A 38 11.03 -28.29 -2.99
N LYS A 39 9.92 -28.51 -2.27
CA LYS A 39 8.74 -27.64 -2.33
C LYS A 39 9.25 -26.26 -1.98
N THR A 40 9.54 -25.48 -3.01
CA THR A 40 9.83 -24.07 -2.87
C THR A 40 8.52 -23.49 -2.39
N TRP A 41 8.43 -23.30 -1.07
CA TRP A 41 7.37 -22.49 -0.49
C TRP A 41 7.48 -21.13 -1.16
N ARG A 42 6.57 -20.85 -2.09
CA ARG A 42 6.26 -19.49 -2.51
C ARG A 42 5.24 -19.00 -1.50
N PRO A 43 5.62 -18.25 -0.45
CA PRO A 43 4.63 -17.58 0.38
C PRO A 43 3.89 -16.57 -0.51
N SER A 44 2.76 -16.96 -1.10
CA SER A 44 1.84 -16.04 -1.75
C SER A 44 0.82 -15.60 -0.70
N MET A 45 1.09 -14.49 -0.02
CA MET A 45 0.09 -13.78 0.79
C MET A 45 -0.77 -12.89 -0.12
N LEU A 46 -1.39 -13.46 -1.16
CA LEU A 46 -2.20 -12.68 -2.10
C LEU A 46 -3.60 -13.29 -2.16
N LEU A 47 -4.57 -12.59 -1.56
CA LEU A 47 -5.98 -12.90 -1.77
C LEU A 47 -6.50 -12.18 -3.01
N LYS A 48 -7.03 -12.93 -3.95
CA LYS A 48 -7.62 -12.41 -5.19
C LYS A 48 -8.83 -11.50 -4.90
N THR A 49 -8.70 -10.18 -4.91
CA THR A 49 -9.82 -9.22 -5.09
C THR A 49 -9.44 -7.83 -5.63
N LYS A 50 -10.05 -7.47 -6.75
CA LYS A 50 -9.87 -6.19 -7.43
C LYS A 50 -10.42 -5.04 -6.57
N PRO A 51 -9.63 -4.00 -6.25
CA PRO A 51 -10.15 -2.78 -5.65
C PRO A 51 -11.00 -2.01 -6.68
N ASP A 52 -12.01 -1.30 -6.19
CA ASP A 52 -12.96 -0.56 -7.03
C ASP A 52 -13.36 0.76 -6.36
N ILE A 53 -13.65 1.79 -7.17
CA ILE A 53 -14.19 3.05 -6.70
C ILE A 53 -15.63 3.16 -7.19
N LYS A 54 -16.58 3.30 -6.27
CA LYS A 54 -18.00 3.53 -6.56
C LYS A 54 -18.53 4.61 -5.63
N ASP A 55 -19.27 5.57 -6.17
CA ASP A 55 -19.92 6.65 -5.41
C ASP A 55 -18.97 7.38 -4.44
N GLY A 56 -17.72 7.61 -4.86
CA GLY A 56 -16.69 8.25 -4.04
C GLY A 56 -16.16 7.38 -2.89
N VAL A 57 -16.37 6.07 -2.94
CA VAL A 57 -15.88 5.11 -1.95
C VAL A 57 -14.94 4.13 -2.61
N LEU A 58 -13.72 4.01 -2.06
CA LEU A 58 -12.76 2.97 -2.44
C LEU A 58 -13.01 1.74 -1.57
N SER A 59 -13.44 0.66 -2.19
CA SER A 59 -13.76 -0.59 -1.50
C SER A 59 -12.92 -1.76 -2.03
N ILE A 60 -12.59 -2.68 -1.12
CA ILE A 60 -11.89 -3.94 -1.41
C ILE A 60 -12.75 -5.07 -0.86
N LYS A 61 -13.23 -6.00 -1.69
CA LYS A 61 -14.20 -7.05 -1.29
C LYS A 61 -15.51 -6.48 -0.70
N GLY A 62 -15.97 -5.33 -1.18
CA GLY A 62 -17.14 -4.66 -0.58
C GLY A 62 -16.89 -4.14 0.84
N LYS A 63 -15.62 -4.06 1.27
CA LYS A 63 -15.20 -3.40 2.50
C LYS A 63 -14.69 -2.02 2.15
N ASP A 64 -15.28 -1.01 2.75
CA ASP A 64 -14.88 0.37 2.51
C ASP A 64 -13.54 0.63 3.20
N ALA A 65 -12.62 1.20 2.43
CA ALA A 65 -11.31 1.60 2.90
C ALA A 65 -11.18 3.12 2.98
N LEU A 66 -11.68 3.83 1.97
CA LEU A 66 -11.71 5.30 1.96
C LEU A 66 -13.07 5.79 1.47
N THR A 67 -13.54 6.88 2.05
CA THR A 67 -14.75 7.60 1.61
C THR A 67 -14.38 8.98 1.06
N GLY A 68 -15.27 9.63 0.32
CA GLY A 68 -15.00 10.96 -0.24
C GLY A 68 -13.79 10.99 -1.18
N VAL A 69 -13.57 9.91 -1.94
CA VAL A 69 -12.54 9.76 -2.96
C VAL A 69 -12.87 10.70 -4.14
N PRO A 70 -11.99 11.66 -4.48
CA PRO A 70 -12.21 12.58 -5.61
C PRO A 70 -12.21 11.91 -6.99
N GLU A 71 -12.85 12.54 -7.97
CA GLU A 71 -12.96 12.02 -9.34
C GLU A 71 -11.63 11.93 -10.09
N ASN A 72 -10.63 12.75 -9.73
CA ASN A 72 -9.31 12.73 -10.37
C ASN A 72 -8.41 11.59 -9.84
N ILE A 73 -8.90 10.76 -8.91
CA ILE A 73 -8.19 9.57 -8.44
C ILE A 73 -8.41 8.40 -9.40
N VAL A 74 -7.31 7.82 -9.84
CA VAL A 74 -7.29 6.71 -10.78
C VAL A 74 -6.80 5.45 -10.06
N VAL A 75 -7.57 4.38 -10.17
CA VAL A 75 -7.19 3.06 -9.66
C VAL A 75 -6.93 2.13 -10.84
N THR A 76 -5.66 1.76 -11.01
CA THR A 76 -5.21 0.85 -12.05
C THR A 76 -4.94 -0.53 -11.43
N PRO A 77 -5.79 -1.53 -11.65
CA PRO A 77 -5.57 -2.88 -11.16
C PRO A 77 -4.25 -3.44 -11.69
N TRP A 78 -3.46 -4.08 -10.83
CA TRP A 78 -2.20 -4.72 -11.22
C TRP A 78 -2.30 -6.23 -11.14
N THR A 79 -2.75 -6.74 -10.00
CA THR A 79 -3.12 -8.14 -9.83
C THR A 79 -4.51 -8.23 -9.27
N ASP A 80 -4.99 -9.45 -9.14
CA ASP A 80 -6.21 -9.69 -8.41
C ASP A 80 -6.16 -9.10 -7.01
N SER A 81 -5.04 -8.87 -6.33
CA SER A 81 -5.02 -8.42 -4.92
C SER A 81 -4.39 -7.05 -4.70
N SER A 82 -4.07 -6.34 -5.77
CA SER A 82 -3.31 -5.09 -5.72
C SER A 82 -3.69 -4.16 -6.85
N ALA A 83 -3.58 -2.87 -6.57
CA ALA A 83 -3.73 -1.84 -7.59
C ALA A 83 -2.75 -0.71 -7.35
N PHE A 84 -2.50 0.01 -8.43
CA PHE A 84 -1.89 1.32 -8.38
C PHE A 84 -2.97 2.37 -8.15
N VAL A 85 -2.76 3.20 -7.14
CA VAL A 85 -3.55 4.42 -6.94
C VAL A 85 -2.70 5.59 -7.41
N GLY A 86 -3.27 6.39 -8.30
CA GLY A 86 -2.69 7.61 -8.84
C GLY A 86 -3.71 8.75 -8.85
N ALA A 87 -3.27 9.92 -9.26
CA ALA A 87 -4.12 11.09 -9.42
C ALA A 87 -3.66 11.87 -10.64
N THR A 88 -4.59 12.55 -11.32
CA THR A 88 -4.26 13.43 -12.43
C THR A 88 -4.26 14.90 -11.99
N SER A 89 -3.42 15.72 -12.63
CA SER A 89 -3.34 17.16 -12.41
C SER A 89 -3.19 17.92 -13.73
N SER A 90 -3.97 18.97 -13.92
CA SER A 90 -3.83 19.91 -15.05
C SER A 90 -2.74 20.97 -14.82
N HIS A 91 -2.18 21.05 -13.61
CA HIS A 91 -1.20 22.06 -13.24
C HIS A 91 0.21 21.45 -13.23
N SER A 92 1.20 22.25 -13.61
CA SER A 92 2.61 21.87 -13.47
C SER A 92 3.14 22.33 -12.11
N SER A 93 3.77 21.43 -11.37
CA SER A 93 4.38 21.73 -10.07
C SER A 93 5.50 20.75 -9.77
N SER A 94 6.47 21.19 -8.97
CA SER A 94 7.50 20.33 -8.38
C SER A 94 6.95 19.42 -7.28
N ARG A 95 5.83 19.83 -6.67
CA ARG A 95 5.14 19.16 -5.58
C ARG A 95 3.63 19.19 -5.82
N HIS A 96 3.02 18.01 -5.79
CA HIS A 96 1.58 17.82 -5.86
C HIS A 96 1.09 17.15 -4.59
N VAL A 97 -0.05 17.60 -4.07
CA VAL A 97 -0.72 16.98 -2.92
C VAL A 97 -2.14 16.66 -3.35
N PHE A 98 -2.47 15.37 -3.37
CA PHE A 98 -3.77 14.89 -3.81
C PHE A 98 -4.53 14.27 -2.66
N LYS A 99 -5.76 14.70 -2.43
CA LYS A 99 -6.69 14.00 -1.54
C LYS A 99 -7.04 12.63 -2.14
N LEU A 100 -6.77 11.56 -1.40
CA LEU A 100 -7.17 10.20 -1.77
C LEU A 100 -8.55 9.84 -1.20
N GLY A 101 -8.96 10.47 -0.10
CA GLY A 101 -10.23 10.21 0.58
C GLY A 101 -10.15 10.59 2.05
N VAL A 102 -11.14 10.20 2.83
CA VAL A 102 -11.28 10.46 4.26
C VAL A 102 -11.17 9.16 5.04
N ILE A 103 -10.42 9.20 6.14
CA ILE A 103 -10.32 8.11 7.10
C ILE A 103 -10.90 8.58 8.43
N GLN A 104 -11.98 7.94 8.87
CA GLN A 104 -12.61 8.22 10.16
C GLN A 104 -13.05 6.92 10.82
N ASP A 105 -12.84 6.80 12.12
CA ASP A 105 -13.20 5.66 12.94
C ASP A 105 -12.64 4.30 12.47
N ALA A 106 -11.47 4.33 11.81
CA ALA A 106 -10.78 3.18 11.26
C ALA A 106 -9.36 3.09 11.81
N ARG A 107 -9.01 1.93 12.39
CA ARG A 107 -7.69 1.71 12.98
C ARG A 107 -6.62 1.72 11.89
N LEU A 108 -5.54 2.42 12.16
CA LEU A 108 -4.40 2.49 11.26
C LEU A 108 -3.07 2.34 12.00
N LEU A 109 -2.07 1.86 11.27
CA LEU A 109 -0.66 1.86 11.65
C LEU A 109 0.13 2.47 10.50
N CYS A 110 0.90 3.51 10.77
CA CYS A 110 1.75 4.18 9.79
C CYS A 110 3.21 4.12 10.23
N LEU A 111 4.12 3.99 9.26
CA LEU A 111 5.56 4.19 9.44
C LEU A 111 5.93 5.50 8.75
N PHE A 112 6.35 6.49 9.54
CA PHE A 112 6.69 7.82 9.02
C PHE A 112 8.15 8.15 9.26
N ARG A 113 8.73 8.91 8.34
CA ARG A 113 10.13 9.30 8.38
C ARG A 113 10.32 10.48 9.33
N PHE A 114 10.79 10.19 10.53
CA PHE A 114 11.09 11.21 11.55
C PHE A 114 12.50 11.79 11.39
N LYS A 115 13.46 10.98 10.94
CA LYS A 115 14.82 11.41 10.55
C LYS A 115 15.24 10.68 9.27
N ILE A 116 16.26 11.18 8.57
CA ILE A 116 16.70 10.66 7.25
C ILE A 116 16.90 9.13 7.25
N TRP A 117 17.41 8.58 8.35
CA TRP A 117 17.72 7.16 8.53
C TRP A 117 16.79 6.43 9.51
N TRP A 118 15.70 7.05 9.97
CA TRP A 118 14.78 6.45 10.95
C TRP A 118 13.32 6.65 10.56
N MET A 119 12.56 5.55 10.53
CA MET A 119 11.09 5.56 10.55
C MET A 119 10.58 5.20 11.94
N ILE A 120 9.47 5.80 12.35
CA ILE A 120 8.81 5.53 13.63
C ILE A 120 7.38 5.05 13.36
N PRO A 121 6.90 4.02 14.06
CA PRO A 121 5.50 3.63 13.99
C PRO A 121 4.60 4.61 14.72
N ARG A 122 3.44 4.92 14.15
CA ARG A 122 2.32 5.59 14.82
C ARG A 122 1.04 4.82 14.57
N VAL A 123 0.28 4.59 15.63
CA VAL A 123 -1.08 4.03 15.56
C VAL A 123 -2.07 5.18 15.69
N GLY A 124 -3.18 5.10 14.96
CA GLY A 124 -4.24 6.11 14.97
C GLY A 124 -5.60 5.51 14.64
N ASN A 125 -6.60 6.38 14.56
CA ASN A 125 -7.97 6.02 14.20
C ASN A 125 -8.61 6.94 13.15
N SER A 126 -7.88 7.96 12.69
CA SER A 126 -8.38 8.95 11.74
C SER A 126 -7.27 9.49 10.84
N GLY A 127 -7.65 10.12 9.72
CA GLY A 127 -6.68 10.72 8.80
C GLY A 127 -5.75 11.72 9.49
N SER A 128 -6.25 12.51 10.44
CA SER A 128 -5.45 13.50 11.18
C SER A 128 -4.33 12.92 12.04
N ASP A 129 -4.37 11.61 12.33
CA ASP A 129 -3.29 10.93 13.04
C ASP A 129 -2.07 10.63 12.15
N ILE A 130 -2.24 10.67 10.83
CA ILE A 130 -1.21 10.23 9.88
C ILE A 130 -0.14 11.32 9.75
N PRO A 131 1.11 11.06 10.18
CA PRO A 131 2.15 12.06 10.09
C PRO A 131 2.57 12.35 8.65
N VAL A 132 3.06 13.57 8.44
CA VAL A 132 3.76 13.95 7.20
C VAL A 132 4.93 13.00 6.96
N GLU A 133 5.21 12.71 5.68
CA GLU A 133 6.26 11.78 5.28
C GLU A 133 6.03 10.33 5.74
N THR A 134 4.77 9.89 5.77
CA THR A 134 4.41 8.47 5.97
C THR A 134 4.79 7.65 4.74
N GLN A 135 5.66 6.65 4.92
CA GLN A 135 6.23 5.81 3.86
C GLN A 135 5.56 4.43 3.75
N MET A 136 4.67 4.11 4.69
CA MET A 136 3.85 2.90 4.69
C MET A 136 2.67 3.13 5.62
N MET A 137 1.48 2.69 5.22
CA MET A 137 0.30 2.71 6.10
C MET A 137 -0.52 1.43 5.95
N LEU A 138 -0.89 0.82 7.07
CA LEU A 138 -1.83 -0.29 7.15
C LEU A 138 -3.15 0.22 7.72
N LEU A 139 -4.23 0.07 6.98
CA LEU A 139 -5.57 0.57 7.33
C LEU A 139 -6.53 -0.61 7.51
N GLU A 140 -7.28 -0.61 8.61
CA GLU A 140 -8.36 -1.56 8.84
C GLU A 140 -9.55 -1.25 7.91
N ALA A 141 -9.92 -2.21 7.06
CA ALA A 141 -11.13 -2.17 6.23
C ALA A 141 -12.19 -3.08 6.86
N ARG A 142 -13.31 -2.48 7.29
CA ARG A 142 -14.39 -3.19 7.98
C ARG A 142 -15.44 -3.68 6.98
N GLU A 143 -15.85 -4.93 7.16
CA GLU A 143 -16.96 -5.56 6.41
C GLU A 143 -18.15 -5.81 7.34
N SER A 144 -17.87 -6.33 8.54
CA SER A 144 -18.81 -6.73 9.58
C SER A 144 -18.05 -6.99 10.90
N LYS A 145 -18.76 -7.29 12.00
CA LYS A 145 -18.16 -7.60 13.31
C LYS A 145 -17.25 -8.84 13.31
N GLU A 146 -17.31 -9.68 12.27
CA GLU A 146 -16.66 -11.00 12.27
C GLU A 146 -15.47 -11.13 11.31
N SER A 147 -15.28 -10.20 10.37
CA SER A 147 -14.23 -10.27 9.35
C SER A 147 -13.40 -8.98 9.23
N LEU A 148 -12.20 -9.00 9.83
CA LEU A 148 -11.21 -7.93 9.73
C LEU A 148 -10.31 -8.14 8.52
N SER A 149 -10.07 -7.08 7.75
CA SER A 149 -9.10 -7.08 6.65
C SER A 149 -8.31 -5.79 6.70
N TYR A 150 -7.08 -5.84 6.20
CA TYR A 150 -6.21 -4.67 6.17
C TYR A 150 -5.79 -4.33 4.75
N VAL A 151 -5.73 -3.03 4.49
CA VAL A 151 -5.26 -2.44 3.25
C VAL A 151 -3.92 -1.78 3.54
N LEU A 152 -2.88 -2.26 2.88
CA LEU A 152 -1.54 -1.71 2.93
C LEU A 152 -1.38 -0.71 1.79
N PHE A 153 -1.10 0.53 2.14
CA PHE A 153 -0.70 1.59 1.23
C PHE A 153 0.83 1.71 1.23
N LEU A 154 1.45 1.52 0.06
CA LEU A 154 2.87 1.77 -0.17
C LEU A 154 3.06 2.93 -1.17
N PRO A 155 3.49 4.10 -0.71
CA PRO A 155 4.18 5.07 -1.56
C PRO A 155 5.29 4.41 -2.36
N VAL A 156 5.29 4.65 -3.66
CA VAL A 156 6.30 4.09 -4.57
C VAL A 156 7.18 5.21 -5.08
N LEU A 157 8.43 4.86 -5.35
CA LEU A 157 9.30 5.66 -6.19
C LEU A 157 8.98 5.28 -7.63
N ASP A 158 8.67 6.27 -8.45
CA ASP A 158 8.42 6.05 -9.88
C ASP A 158 9.17 7.10 -10.70
N GLY A 159 10.16 6.64 -11.46
CA GLY A 159 11.10 7.49 -12.18
C GLY A 159 11.74 8.53 -11.27
N GLU A 160 11.48 9.81 -11.57
CA GLU A 160 12.01 10.96 -10.83
C GLU A 160 11.12 11.36 -9.65
N PHE A 161 9.93 10.77 -9.53
CA PHE A 161 8.97 11.13 -8.52
C PHE A 161 9.15 10.29 -7.27
N ARG A 162 9.20 10.99 -6.13
CA ARG A 162 9.04 10.41 -4.80
C ARG A 162 7.61 10.63 -4.37
N SER A 163 7.05 9.64 -3.69
CA SER A 163 5.75 9.81 -3.05
C SER A 163 5.81 9.52 -1.55
N SER A 164 4.93 10.19 -0.81
CA SER A 164 4.69 9.96 0.61
C SER A 164 3.21 10.16 0.91
N LEU A 165 2.77 9.66 2.07
CA LEU A 165 1.45 9.94 2.60
C LEU A 165 1.52 10.98 3.71
N GLN A 166 0.42 11.69 3.89
CA GLN A 166 0.18 12.51 5.07
C GLN A 166 -1.31 12.59 5.37
N GLY A 167 -1.62 12.97 6.61
CA GLY A 167 -2.95 13.35 7.04
C GLY A 167 -3.09 14.86 7.17
N ASN A 168 -4.34 15.34 7.24
CA ASN A 168 -4.64 16.73 7.56
C ASN A 168 -5.73 16.87 8.65
N SER A 169 -6.03 18.10 9.06
CA SER A 169 -7.01 18.40 10.12
C SER A 169 -8.46 18.04 9.75
N ALA A 170 -8.74 17.81 8.47
CA ALA A 170 -10.04 17.38 7.96
C ALA A 170 -10.15 15.84 7.84
N ASN A 171 -9.21 15.08 8.43
CA ASN A 171 -9.12 13.63 8.34
C ASN A 171 -8.93 13.08 6.92
N GLU A 172 -8.41 13.90 6.02
CA GLU A 172 -8.14 13.48 4.65
C GLU A 172 -6.80 12.76 4.60
N LEU A 173 -6.78 11.64 3.88
CA LEU A 173 -5.55 10.99 3.44
C LEU A 173 -5.06 11.70 2.20
N GLU A 174 -3.83 12.19 2.23
CA GLU A 174 -3.20 12.89 1.11
C GLU A 174 -2.00 12.10 0.57
N LEU A 175 -1.90 12.04 -0.76
CA LEU A 175 -0.74 11.58 -1.51
C LEU A 175 0.11 12.78 -1.91
N CYS A 176 1.31 12.87 -1.34
CA CYS A 176 2.32 13.83 -1.74
C CYS A 176 3.19 13.22 -2.83
N VAL A 177 3.40 13.95 -3.94
CA VAL A 177 4.27 13.56 -5.05
C VAL A 177 5.24 14.69 -5.34
N GLU A 178 6.54 14.40 -5.34
CA GLU A 178 7.61 15.38 -5.50
C GLU A 178 8.65 14.89 -6.51
N SER A 179 9.05 15.74 -7.44
CA SER A 179 10.00 15.39 -8.51
C SER A 179 11.43 15.90 -8.31
N GLY A 180 11.62 16.85 -7.39
CA GLY A 180 12.88 17.59 -7.25
C GLY A 180 13.23 18.51 -8.43
N LYS A 181 12.32 18.69 -9.41
CA LYS A 181 12.45 19.58 -10.57
C LYS A 181 11.48 20.75 -10.47
N ILE A 182 11.80 21.87 -11.12
CA ILE A 182 11.06 23.15 -10.96
C ILE A 182 9.60 23.06 -11.46
N TYR A 183 9.34 22.29 -12.54
CA TYR A 183 7.97 22.05 -13.07
C TYR A 183 7.84 20.66 -13.69
N VAL A 184 6.79 19.92 -13.32
CA VAL A 184 6.41 18.65 -13.98
C VAL A 184 4.90 18.46 -13.93
N ASN A 185 4.38 17.83 -14.99
CA ASN A 185 2.97 17.45 -15.09
C ASN A 185 2.77 16.05 -14.49
N VAL A 186 1.63 15.85 -13.84
CA VAL A 186 1.17 14.52 -13.38
C VAL A 186 -0.01 14.13 -14.26
N THR A 187 0.27 13.28 -15.27
CA THR A 187 -0.69 12.74 -16.23
C THR A 187 -1.15 11.34 -15.85
#